data_AF-A0A9P5MJS3-F1
#
_entry.id   AF-A0A9P5MJS3-F1
#
_cell.length_a   1.000
_cell.length_b   1.000
_cell.length_c   1.000
_cell.angle_alpha   90.00
_cell.angle_beta   90.00
_cell.angle_gamma   90.00
#
_symmetry.space_group_name_H-M   'P 1'
#
loop_
_entity.id
_entity.type
_entity.pdbx_description
1 polymer ?
#
loop_
_entity_poly.entity_id
_entity_poly.type
_entity_poly.pdbx_seq_one_letter_code
_entity_poly.pdbx_strand_id
1 'polypeptide(L)' 'MKITIIAAVAVLAGSSVVGAIPIYGQCGGLGFIGSTTCDGDLVCVVENEWFFQCLPYSDGETTTSGDSSTTVAYDYYRK' A
#
# COMPACT_ATOMS: atom_id res chain seq x y z
N MET A 1 -4.65 29.91 -50.72
CA MET A 1 -4.37 29.81 -49.27
C MET A 1 -4.71 28.39 -48.84
N LYS A 2 -3.72 27.58 -48.48
CA LYS A 2 -3.90 26.19 -48.01
C LYS A 2 -3.52 26.18 -46.54
N ILE A 3 -4.49 25.95 -45.67
CA ILE A 3 -4.37 26.10 -44.23
C ILE A 3 -3.78 24.79 -43.70
N THR A 4 -2.52 24.82 -43.26
CA THR A 4 -1.84 23.67 -42.65
C THR A 4 -2.26 23.54 -41.18
N ILE A 5 -2.96 22.44 -40.85
CA ILE A 5 -3.38 22.13 -39.48
C ILE A 5 -2.19 21.45 -38.78
N ILE A 6 -1.47 22.20 -37.96
CA ILE A 6 -0.49 21.62 -37.03
C ILE A 6 -1.30 21.16 -35.82
N ALA A 7 -1.63 19.87 -35.77
CA ALA A 7 -2.28 19.27 -34.61
C ALA A 7 -1.28 19.22 -33.45
N ALA A 8 -1.44 20.13 -32.48
CA ALA A 8 -0.68 20.10 -31.24
C ALA A 8 -1.11 18.87 -30.43
N VAL A 9 -0.26 17.84 -30.40
CA VAL A 9 -0.45 16.67 -29.54
C VAL A 9 -0.08 17.07 -28.12
N ALA A 10 -1.09 17.46 -27.34
CA ALA A 10 -0.93 17.67 -25.91
C ALA A 10 -0.86 16.29 -25.22
N VAL A 11 0.37 15.83 -24.94
CA VAL A 11 0.58 14.65 -24.10
C VAL A 11 0.29 15.04 -22.65
N LEU A 12 -0.91 14.73 -22.18
CA LEU A 12 -1.26 14.78 -20.76
C LEU A 12 -0.55 13.61 -20.06
N ALA A 13 0.65 13.85 -19.54
CA ALA A 13 1.30 12.92 -18.63
C ALA A 13 0.50 12.87 -17.32
N GLY A 14 -0.36 11.86 -17.18
CA GLY A 14 -1.05 11.57 -15.92
C GLY A 14 -0.06 10.95 -14.93
N SER A 15 0.31 11.69 -13.89
CA SER A 15 1.06 11.14 -12.76
C SER A 15 0.14 10.23 -11.96
N SER A 16 0.25 8.91 -12.10
CA SER A 16 -0.40 8.00 -11.16
C SER A 16 0.33 8.09 -9.83
N VAL A 17 -0.20 8.89 -8.91
CA VAL A 17 0.20 8.86 -7.51
C VAL A 17 -0.21 7.48 -6.99
N VAL A 18 0.76 6.57 -6.86
CA VAL A 18 0.55 5.24 -6.32
C VAL A 18 0.41 5.42 -4.81
N GLY A 19 -0.80 5.74 -4.36
CA GLY A 19 -1.13 5.84 -2.94
C GLY A 19 -1.13 4.46 -2.29
N ALA A 20 -0.84 4.42 -0.99
CA ALA A 20 -1.05 3.22 -0.21
C ALA A 20 -2.55 2.87 -0.19
N ILE A 21 -2.86 1.58 -0.25
CA ILE A 21 -4.22 1.08 -0.39
C ILE A 21 -4.87 0.96 0.99
N PRO A 22 -6.06 1.54 1.21
CA PRO A 22 -6.73 1.46 2.50
C PRO A 22 -7.18 0.03 2.82
N ILE A 23 -7.56 -0.19 4.07
CA ILE A 23 -8.17 -1.45 4.53
C ILE A 23 -9.34 -1.85 3.61
N TYR A 24 -9.39 -3.13 3.26
CA TYR A 24 -10.32 -3.75 2.32
C TYR A 24 -10.16 -3.37 0.85
N GLY A 25 -9.20 -2.51 0.50
CA GLY A 25 -8.89 -2.17 -0.89
C GLY A 25 -8.19 -3.30 -1.64
N GLN A 26 -8.29 -3.26 -2.98
CA GLN A 26 -7.61 -4.23 -3.85
C GLN A 26 -6.12 -3.90 -3.96
N CYS A 27 -5.26 -4.87 -3.68
CA CYS A 27 -3.81 -4.77 -3.75
C CYS A 27 -3.17 -5.68 -4.80
N GLY A 28 -3.96 -6.49 -5.49
CA GLY A 28 -3.45 -7.42 -6.48
C GLY A 28 -4.54 -8.25 -7.13
N GLY A 29 -4.10 -9.21 -7.93
CA GLY A 29 -4.94 -10.09 -8.73
C GLY A 29 -4.57 -10.06 -10.22
N LEU A 30 -5.01 -11.07 -10.96
CA LEU A 30 -4.81 -11.15 -12.40
C LEU A 30 -5.43 -9.94 -13.11
N GLY A 31 -4.61 -9.25 -13.90
CA GLY A 31 -5.02 -8.05 -14.65
C GLY A 31 -5.18 -6.78 -13.83
N PHE A 32 -4.88 -6.80 -12.52
CA PHE A 32 -4.91 -5.59 -11.69
C PHE A 32 -3.77 -4.64 -12.04
N ILE A 33 -4.11 -3.39 -12.35
CA ILE A 33 -3.17 -2.31 -12.66
C ILE A 33 -3.40 -1.20 -11.63
N GLY A 34 -2.49 -1.10 -10.66
CA GLY A 34 -2.62 -0.15 -9.56
C GLY A 34 -1.49 -0.29 -8.54
N SER A 35 -1.63 0.39 -7.41
CA SER A 35 -0.75 0.18 -6.25
C SER A 35 -0.87 -1.24 -5.74
N THR A 36 0.24 -1.87 -5.35
CA THR A 36 0.21 -3.17 -4.67
C THR A 36 0.59 -3.06 -3.20
N THR A 37 0.77 -1.83 -2.71
CA THR A 37 1.19 -1.54 -1.34
C THR A 37 -0.01 -1.18 -0.49
N CYS A 38 -0.29 -1.98 0.54
CA CYS A 38 -1.29 -1.66 1.55
C CYS A 38 -0.77 -0.58 2.52
N ASP A 39 -1.68 0.19 3.11
CA ASP A 39 -1.37 1.23 4.10
C ASP A 39 -0.94 0.62 5.45
N GLY A 40 0.06 1.21 6.10
CA GLY A 40 0.48 0.86 7.46
C GLY A 40 0.72 -0.64 7.70
N ASP A 41 0.06 -1.18 8.72
CA ASP A 41 0.16 -2.57 9.20
C ASP A 41 -0.79 -3.55 8.49
N LEU A 42 -1.27 -3.19 7.29
CA LEU A 42 -2.14 -4.04 6.48
C LEU A 42 -1.32 -4.99 5.60
N VAL A 43 -1.85 -6.19 5.38
CA VAL A 43 -1.25 -7.22 4.54
C VAL A 43 -2.14 -7.48 3.33
N CYS A 44 -1.52 -7.60 2.15
CA CYS A 44 -2.21 -7.98 0.93
C CYS A 44 -2.50 -9.49 0.94
N VAL A 45 -3.74 -9.88 1.22
CA VAL A 45 -4.19 -11.27 1.30
C VAL A 45 -4.85 -11.68 -0.01
N VAL A 46 -4.52 -12.88 -0.50
CA VAL A 46 -5.13 -13.43 -1.72
C VAL A 46 -6.53 -13.96 -1.39
N GLU A 47 -7.58 -13.33 -1.91
CA GLU A 47 -8.96 -13.83 -1.77
C GLU A 47 -9.31 -14.79 -2.92
N ASN A 48 -8.90 -14.45 -4.14
CA ASN A 48 -9.00 -15.29 -5.32
C ASN A 48 -7.97 -14.87 -6.37
N GLU A 49 -7.89 -15.60 -7.48
CA GLU A 49 -6.89 -15.34 -8.53
C GLU A 49 -6.99 -13.91 -9.13
N TRP A 50 -8.19 -13.30 -9.13
CA TRP A 50 -8.45 -11.97 -9.72
C TRP A 50 -8.41 -10.84 -8.70
N PHE A 51 -8.44 -11.14 -7.41
CA PHE A 51 -8.62 -10.13 -6.36
C PHE A 51 -7.86 -10.48 -5.08
N PHE A 52 -6.89 -9.62 -4.73
CA PHE A 52 -6.18 -9.67 -3.46
C PHE A 52 -6.58 -8.43 -2.65
N GLN A 53 -6.84 -8.59 -1.36
CA GLN A 53 -7.40 -7.57 -0.47
C GLN A 53 -6.44 -7.18 0.64
N CYS A 54 -6.31 -5.88 0.92
CA CYS A 54 -5.60 -5.40 2.11
C CYS A 54 -6.41 -5.67 3.37
N LEU A 55 -5.92 -6.53 4.25
CA LEU A 55 -6.57 -6.90 5.51
C LEU A 55 -5.66 -6.58 6.70
N PRO A 56 -6.24 -6.29 7.87
CA PRO A 56 -5.46 -6.19 9.10
C PRO A 56 -4.85 -7.56 9.38
N TYR A 57 -3.55 -7.58 9.63
CA TYR A 57 -2.87 -8.81 10.00
C TYR A 57 -3.51 -9.37 11.27
N SER A 58 -4.23 -10.48 11.12
CA SER A 58 -4.90 -11.16 12.22
C SER A 58 -4.03 -12.34 12.59
N ASP A 59 -3.01 -12.10 13.42
CA ASP A 59 -2.38 -13.19 14.15
C ASP A 59 -3.47 -13.82 15.02
N GLY A 60 -3.94 -15.00 14.63
CA GLY A 60 -4.72 -15.87 15.50
C GLY A 60 -3.91 -16.43 16.67
N GLU A 61 -2.80 -15.80 17.07
CA GLU A 61 -2.00 -16.16 18.23
C GLU A 61 -1.33 -14.92 18.81
N THR A 62 -1.77 -14.56 20.02
CA THR A 62 -1.11 -13.62 20.91
C THR A 62 0.38 -13.96 21.04
N THR A 63 1.24 -13.25 20.31
CA THR A 63 2.59 -12.94 20.78
C THR A 63 2.88 -11.47 20.53
N THR A 64 2.62 -10.67 21.56
CA THR A 64 3.32 -9.40 21.80
C THR A 64 4.83 -9.61 21.63
N SER A 65 5.47 -8.95 20.66
CA SER A 65 6.88 -8.50 20.66
C SER A 65 7.22 -7.94 19.27
N GLY A 66 7.61 -6.70 19.04
CA GLY A 66 7.92 -5.57 19.91
C GLY A 66 7.92 -4.31 19.04
N ASP A 67 7.36 -3.22 19.52
CA ASP A 67 8.09 -2.33 20.41
C ASP A 67 8.85 -1.25 19.62
N SER A 68 8.18 -0.12 19.44
CA SER A 68 8.84 1.16 19.63
C SER A 68 9.07 1.37 21.13
N SER A 69 10.13 0.77 21.70
CA SER A 69 10.79 1.27 22.91
C SER A 69 12.17 1.76 22.54
N THR A 70 12.23 3.05 22.27
CA THR A 70 13.20 3.84 23.01
C THR A 70 12.41 4.80 23.87
N THR A 71 12.20 4.45 25.14
CA THR A 71 12.41 5.28 26.35
C THR A 71 11.44 4.88 27.47
N VAL A 72 11.89 4.03 28.42
CA VAL A 72 12.17 4.36 29.84
C VAL A 72 12.41 3.09 30.69
N ALA A 73 13.37 3.18 31.63
CA ALA A 73 13.37 2.46 32.93
C ALA A 73 13.87 1.00 33.06
N TYR A 74 15.05 0.65 32.51
CA TYR A 74 15.85 -0.48 33.06
C TYR A 74 16.84 -0.07 34.17
N ASP A 75 16.78 1.16 34.68
CA ASP A 75 17.69 1.66 35.74
C ASP A 75 17.33 1.20 37.17
N TYR A 76 16.24 0.46 37.39
CA TYR A 76 15.81 0.09 38.76
C TYR A 76 16.22 -1.31 39.24
N TYR A 77 16.83 -2.15 38.39
CA TYR A 77 17.20 -3.53 38.76
C TYR A 77 18.65 -3.94 38.42
N ARG A 78 19.56 -2.97 38.28
CA ARG A 78 21.00 -3.26 38.19
C ARG A 78 21.74 -2.56 39.34
N LYS A 79 21.87 -3.33 40.43
CA LYS A 79 22.81 -3.26 41.56
C LYS A 79 23.68 -2.02 41.72
#